data_AF-A0A9D7D3G9-F1
#
_entry.id   AF-A0A9D7D3G9-F1
#
_cell.length_a   1.000
_cell.length_b   1.000
_cell.length_c   1.000
_cell.angle_alpha   90.00
_cell.angle_beta   90.00
_cell.angle_gamma   90.00
#
_symmetry.space_group_name_H-M   'P 1'
#
loop_
_entity.id
_entity.type
_entity.pdbx_description
1 polymer ?
#
loop_
_entity_poly.entity_id
_entity_poly.type
_entity_poly.pdbx_seq_one_letter_code
_entity_poly.pdbx_strand_id
1 'polypeptide(L)'
;MDTPRSYASFASKVRIASGDLVSVLTKTKARIDEGEEGPILIFENETGRQVDFDFSGTVGEVIERVAPARAQVGPGRPKLGVVSREVSLLPAHWEWLEAQPQGISGALRRLVQEARRDASGAEQERRAREAAGRFMWSLAGDLPGFEEASRALYAKDDRALARLTARWPADVREHVLRLAGIEPAARKATTTSARPTAAVAKPSSKRSSKKPSKKAGAATKKTRRRS
;
A
#
# COMPACT_ATOMS: atom_id res chain seq x y z
N MET A 1 13.03 20.12 5.43
CA MET A 1 11.91 19.32 5.96
C MET A 1 11.99 17.98 5.25
N ASP A 2 12.29 16.90 5.97
CA ASP A 2 12.19 15.56 5.38
C ASP A 2 10.72 15.31 5.05
N THR A 3 10.42 15.11 3.78
CA THR A 3 9.09 14.66 3.36
C THR A 3 8.83 13.33 4.09
N PRO A 4 7.71 13.19 4.80
CA PRO A 4 7.42 11.95 5.49
C PRO A 4 7.29 10.83 4.46
N ARG A 5 8.12 9.80 4.60
CA ARG A 5 8.09 8.62 3.73
C ARG A 5 6.69 8.02 3.75
N SER A 6 6.20 7.73 2.56
CA SER A 6 4.92 7.04 2.38
C SER A 6 5.13 5.63 1.85
N TYR A 7 4.23 4.74 2.26
CA TYR A 7 4.28 3.31 1.97
C TYR A 7 2.97 2.85 1.34
N ALA A 8 3.00 1.68 0.70
CA ALA A 8 1.82 0.98 0.22
C ALA A 8 1.94 -0.52 0.49
N SER A 9 0.89 -1.12 1.05
CA SER A 9 0.82 -2.56 1.30
C SER A 9 -0.17 -3.25 0.38
N PHE A 10 0.21 -4.42 -0.10
CA PHE A 10 -0.56 -5.24 -1.03
C PHE A 10 -0.65 -6.68 -0.54
N ALA A 11 -1.86 -7.25 -0.56
CA ALA A 11 -2.06 -8.70 -0.51
C ALA A 11 -2.17 -9.19 -1.95
N SER A 12 -1.14 -9.91 -2.42
CA SER A 12 -1.02 -10.28 -3.83
C SER A 12 -1.14 -9.05 -4.76
N LYS A 13 -2.26 -8.85 -5.46
CA LYS A 13 -2.50 -7.75 -6.42
C LYS A 13 -3.55 -6.74 -5.94
N VAL A 14 -3.98 -6.83 -4.68
CA VAL A 14 -4.98 -5.95 -4.07
C VAL A 14 -4.30 -5.07 -3.04
N ARG A 15 -4.57 -3.76 -3.08
CA ARG A 15 -4.00 -2.79 -2.13
C ARG A 15 -4.78 -2.84 -0.83
N ILE A 16 -4.07 -3.08 0.28
CA ILE A 16 -4.64 -3.03 1.64
C ILE A 16 -4.65 -1.58 2.15
N ALA A 17 -3.51 -0.91 2.06
CA ALA A 17 -3.35 0.47 2.54
C ALA A 17 -2.28 1.22 1.77
N SER A 18 -2.35 2.55 1.80
CA SER A 18 -1.27 3.43 1.39
C SER A 18 -1.31 4.71 2.22
N GLY A 19 -0.16 5.23 2.62
CA GLY A 19 -0.05 6.39 3.49
C GLY A 19 1.21 6.36 4.34
N ASP A 20 1.13 6.91 5.54
CA ASP A 20 2.21 6.83 6.53
C ASP A 20 2.44 5.39 7.00
N LEU A 21 3.65 5.12 7.50
CA LEU A 21 4.07 3.79 7.89
C LEU A 21 3.19 3.17 8.99
N VAL A 22 2.80 3.96 10.00
CA VAL A 22 2.00 3.47 11.14
C VAL A 22 0.60 3.04 10.69
N SER A 23 -0.05 3.86 9.86
CA SER A 23 -1.35 3.55 9.27
C SER A 23 -1.30 2.31 8.38
N VAL A 24 -0.26 2.19 7.55
CA VAL A 24 -0.05 1.02 6.67
C VAL A 24 0.16 -0.25 7.50
N LEU A 25 1.05 -0.23 8.51
CA LEU A 25 1.30 -1.40 9.37
C LEU A 25 0.06 -1.81 10.17
N THR A 26 -0.68 -0.84 10.72
CA THR A 26 -1.92 -1.09 11.48
C THR A 26 -2.95 -1.80 10.64
N LYS A 27 -3.26 -1.27 9.43
CA LYS A 27 -4.23 -1.88 8.52
C LYS A 27 -3.78 -3.23 7.98
N THR A 28 -2.48 -3.36 7.71
CA THR A 28 -1.89 -4.62 7.25
C THR A 28 -1.99 -5.70 8.31
N LYS A 29 -1.68 -5.39 9.58
CA LYS A 29 -1.79 -6.34 10.68
C LYS A 29 -3.24 -6.75 10.94
N ALA A 30 -4.18 -5.80 10.94
CA ALA A 30 -5.60 -6.13 11.04
C ALA A 30 -6.03 -7.13 9.95
N ARG A 31 -5.51 -6.95 8.72
CA ARG A 31 -5.80 -7.86 7.62
C ARG A 31 -5.19 -9.25 7.79
N ILE A 32 -3.97 -9.35 8.33
CA ILE A 32 -3.35 -10.63 8.71
C ILE A 32 -4.18 -11.32 9.78
N ASP A 33 -4.62 -10.59 10.81
CA ASP A 33 -5.40 -11.13 11.93
C ASP A 33 -6.81 -11.60 11.50
N GLU A 34 -7.35 -11.03 10.43
CA GLU A 34 -8.60 -11.49 9.78
C GLU A 34 -8.45 -12.79 8.98
N GLY A 35 -7.24 -13.36 8.89
CA GLY A 35 -6.97 -14.62 8.20
C GLY A 35 -6.51 -14.47 6.75
N GLU A 36 -5.80 -13.39 6.41
CA GLU A 36 -5.14 -13.29 5.10
C GLU A 36 -3.97 -14.28 5.03
N GLU A 37 -4.13 -15.34 4.23
CA GLU A 37 -3.12 -16.41 4.06
C GLU A 37 -2.08 -16.09 2.96
N GLY A 38 -2.31 -15.03 2.18
CA GLY A 38 -1.42 -14.63 1.09
C GLY A 38 -0.18 -13.85 1.53
N PRO A 39 0.91 -13.84 0.74
CA PRO A 39 2.07 -13.00 1.02
C PRO A 39 1.67 -11.52 0.91
N ILE A 40 2.06 -10.75 1.92
CA ILE A 40 1.88 -9.30 1.93
C ILE A 40 3.19 -8.63 1.55
N LEU A 41 3.12 -7.76 0.56
CA LEU A 41 4.25 -6.99 0.06
C LEU A 41 4.05 -5.52 0.42
N ILE A 42 5.08 -4.91 1.00
CA ILE A 42 5.06 -3.49 1.38
C ILE A 42 6.13 -2.76 0.59
N PHE A 43 5.76 -1.63 -0.01
CA PHE A 43 6.65 -0.82 -0.83
C PHE A 43 6.80 0.58 -0.24
N GLU A 44 8.02 1.12 -0.29
CA GLU A 44 8.27 2.54 -0.09
C GLU A 44 7.94 3.28 -1.39
N ASN A 45 6.97 4.20 -1.35
CA ASN A 45 6.45 4.84 -2.57
C ASN A 45 7.51 5.70 -3.29
N GLU A 46 8.43 6.32 -2.55
CA GLU A 46 9.44 7.22 -3.12
C GLU A 46 10.51 6.47 -3.93
N THR A 47 10.82 5.24 -3.53
CA THR A 47 11.91 4.45 -4.12
C THR A 47 11.39 3.22 -4.88
N GLY A 48 10.14 2.81 -4.66
CA GLY A 48 9.57 1.57 -5.16
C GLY A 48 10.22 0.32 -4.57
N ARG A 49 11.04 0.46 -3.51
CA ARG A 49 11.69 -0.67 -2.86
C ARG A 49 10.68 -1.43 -2.01
N GLN A 50 10.71 -2.74 -2.13
CA GLN A 50 10.03 -3.62 -1.19
C GLN A 50 10.74 -3.56 0.16
N VAL A 51 9.96 -3.48 1.24
CA VAL A 51 10.43 -3.45 2.62
C VAL A 51 9.63 -4.49 3.39
N ASP A 52 10.33 -5.36 4.11
CA ASP A 52 9.70 -6.41 4.90
C ASP A 52 9.62 -5.96 6.37
N PHE A 53 8.50 -6.28 7.02
CA PHE A 53 8.25 -5.98 8.43
C PHE A 53 7.83 -7.24 9.16
N ASP A 54 8.32 -7.37 10.40
CA ASP A 54 7.90 -8.46 11.27
C ASP A 54 6.54 -8.14 11.91
N PHE A 55 5.51 -8.89 11.51
CA PHE A 55 4.15 -8.79 12.01
C PHE A 55 3.86 -9.71 13.20
N SER A 56 4.88 -10.33 13.80
CA SER A 56 4.72 -11.14 15.01
C SER A 56 4.15 -10.30 16.17
N GLY A 57 3.22 -10.87 16.94
CA GLY A 57 2.67 -10.22 18.13
C GLY A 57 1.54 -9.20 17.86
N THR A 58 1.43 -8.20 18.73
CA THR A 58 0.35 -7.18 18.65
C THR A 58 0.72 -6.03 17.72
N VAL A 59 -0.28 -5.29 17.23
CA VAL A 59 -0.05 -4.07 16.42
C VAL A 59 0.88 -3.09 17.13
N GLY A 60 0.76 -2.96 18.45
CA GLY A 60 1.61 -2.09 19.26
C GLY A 60 3.09 -2.51 19.21
N GLU A 61 3.37 -3.81 19.40
CA GLU A 61 4.73 -4.35 19.33
C GLU A 61 5.35 -4.20 17.93
N VAL A 62 4.55 -4.42 16.88
CA VAL A 62 4.98 -4.19 15.48
C VAL A 62 5.35 -2.73 15.28
N ILE A 63 4.53 -1.78 15.74
CA ILE A 63 4.83 -0.34 15.63
C ILE A 63 6.06 0.02 16.46
N GLU A 64 6.23 -0.54 17.67
CA GLU A 64 7.37 -0.25 18.55
C GLU A 64 8.70 -0.73 17.96
N ARG A 65 8.72 -1.87 17.25
CA ARG A 65 9.92 -2.36 16.57
C ARG A 65 10.37 -1.44 15.43
N VAL A 66 9.40 -0.79 14.79
CA VAL A 66 9.63 0.06 13.61
C VAL A 66 9.78 1.53 13.99
N ALA A 67 9.26 1.92 15.15
CA ALA A 67 9.57 3.20 15.76
C ALA A 67 11.08 3.23 15.99
N PRO A 68 11.80 4.27 15.52
CA PRO A 68 13.19 4.45 15.91
C PRO A 68 13.19 4.47 17.43
N ALA A 69 13.88 3.49 18.04
CA ALA A 69 13.90 3.24 19.48
C ALA A 69 13.75 4.56 20.20
N ARG A 70 12.59 4.79 20.83
CA ARG A 70 12.34 6.02 21.59
C ARG A 70 13.50 6.12 22.55
N ALA A 71 14.45 7.00 22.25
CA ALA A 71 15.52 7.32 23.15
C ALA A 71 14.81 7.68 24.45
N GLN A 72 14.99 6.87 25.48
CA GLN A 72 14.37 7.10 26.78
C GLN A 72 14.57 8.58 27.10
N VAL A 73 13.45 9.31 27.15
CA VAL A 73 13.43 10.72 27.48
C VAL A 73 13.70 10.80 28.97
N GLY A 74 14.97 10.71 29.34
CA GLY A 74 15.45 11.26 30.59
C GLY A 74 15.22 12.79 30.55
N PRO A 75 14.91 13.42 31.69
CA PRO A 75 14.71 14.86 31.75
C PRO A 75 16.04 15.56 31.41
N GLY A 76 16.16 16.08 30.19
CA GLY A 76 17.36 16.83 29.78
C GLY A 76 17.50 16.93 28.27
N ARG A 77 17.20 18.12 27.75
CA ARG A 77 17.49 18.67 26.40
C ARG A 77 17.03 17.80 25.21
N PRO A 78 16.11 18.27 24.34
CA PRO A 78 15.66 17.48 23.20
C PRO A 78 16.84 17.08 22.30
N LYS A 79 17.14 15.77 22.24
CA LYS A 79 18.13 15.20 21.33
C LYS A 79 17.62 15.41 19.91
N LEU A 80 18.38 16.12 19.08
CA LEU A 80 17.99 16.54 17.73
C LEU A 80 17.90 15.38 16.70
N GLY A 81 17.81 14.13 17.15
CA GLY A 81 17.69 12.94 16.29
C GLY A 81 18.88 12.70 15.35
N VAL A 82 20.04 13.30 15.60
CA VAL A 82 21.21 13.20 14.72
C VAL A 82 21.92 11.86 14.94
N VAL A 83 22.05 11.08 13.87
CA VAL A 83 22.87 9.86 13.83
C VAL A 83 24.22 10.21 13.22
N SER A 84 25.31 9.96 13.93
CA SER A 84 26.67 10.16 13.40
C SER A 84 27.06 9.00 12.49
N ARG A 85 27.66 9.34 11.35
CA ARG A 85 28.29 8.40 10.41
C ARG A 85 29.60 8.99 9.91
N GLU A 86 30.54 8.14 9.53
CA GLU A 86 31.85 8.56 9.03
C GLU A 86 31.77 8.94 7.54
N VAL A 87 32.50 10.00 7.16
CA VAL A 87 32.60 10.49 5.78
C VAL A 87 34.05 10.84 5.51
N SER A 88 34.57 10.43 4.36
CA SER A 88 35.91 10.80 3.88
C SER A 88 35.79 11.85 2.79
N LEU A 89 36.53 12.96 2.92
CA LEU A 89 36.55 14.07 1.98
C LEU A 89 38.00 14.49 1.68
N LEU A 90 38.19 15.24 0.58
CA LEU A 90 39.48 15.82 0.23
C LEU A 90 39.91 16.87 1.28
N PRO A 91 41.23 17.06 1.52
CA PRO A 91 41.72 18.05 2.49
C PRO A 91 41.15 19.46 2.29
N ALA A 92 41.10 19.94 1.04
CA ALA A 92 40.53 21.25 0.72
C ALA A 92 39.04 21.38 1.10
N HIS A 93 38.28 20.28 1.05
CA HIS A 93 36.87 20.30 1.47
C HIS A 93 36.74 20.38 2.99
N TRP A 94 37.66 19.77 3.73
CA TRP A 94 37.69 19.88 5.19
C TRP A 94 38.02 21.29 5.63
N GLU A 95 39.05 21.91 5.05
CA GLU A 95 39.40 23.31 5.31
C GLU A 95 38.20 24.24 5.07
N TRP A 96 37.49 24.04 3.96
CA TRP A 96 36.29 24.82 3.66
C TRP A 96 35.14 24.57 4.66
N LEU A 97 34.93 23.31 5.08
CA LEU A 97 33.88 22.94 6.04
C LEU A 97 34.16 23.47 7.45
N GLU A 98 35.43 23.49 7.87
CA GLU A 98 35.89 24.02 9.16
C GLU A 98 35.72 25.53 9.26
N ALA A 99 35.87 26.25 8.13
CA ALA A 99 35.68 27.69 8.05
C ALA A 99 34.21 28.15 8.15
N GLN A 100 33.24 27.23 8.23
CA GLN A 100 31.81 27.57 8.18
C GLN A 100 31.29 28.09 9.54
N PRO A 101 30.55 29.22 9.58
CA PRO A 101 30.03 29.81 10.82
C PRO A 101 29.12 28.87 11.64
N GLN A 102 28.35 28.03 10.95
CA GLN A 102 27.44 27.04 11.53
C GLN A 102 28.10 25.69 11.87
N GLY A 103 29.43 25.59 11.73
CA GLY A 103 30.21 24.37 11.85
C GLY A 103 29.97 23.36 10.73
N ILE A 104 30.84 22.34 10.67
CA ILE A 104 30.86 21.29 9.64
C ILE A 104 29.48 20.65 9.46
N SER A 105 28.86 20.15 10.53
CA SER A 105 27.57 19.46 10.42
C SER A 105 26.44 20.38 9.97
N GLY A 106 26.48 21.66 10.33
CA GLY A 106 25.52 22.66 9.87
C GLY A 106 25.67 22.93 8.38
N ALA A 107 26.90 23.09 7.90
CA ALA A 107 27.21 23.29 6.50
C ALA A 107 26.85 22.08 5.63
N LEU A 108 27.20 20.86 6.07
CA LEU A 108 26.81 19.63 5.37
C LEU A 108 25.29 19.51 5.27
N ARG A 109 24.55 19.77 6.35
CA ARG A 109 23.08 19.77 6.29
C ARG A 109 22.57 20.79 5.29
N ARG A 110 23.09 22.01 5.28
CA ARG A 110 22.68 23.06 4.33
C ARG A 110 22.92 22.62 2.89
N LEU A 111 24.12 22.13 2.57
CA LEU A 111 24.48 21.63 1.24
C LEU A 111 23.59 20.48 0.79
N VAL A 112 23.31 19.52 1.68
CA VAL A 112 22.39 18.42 1.38
C VAL A 112 20.98 18.96 1.10
N GLN A 113 20.48 19.91 1.89
CA GLN A 113 19.15 20.47 1.68
C GLN A 113 19.07 21.31 0.40
N GLU A 114 20.13 22.01 0.04
CA GLU A 114 20.26 22.76 -1.21
C GLU A 114 20.29 21.81 -2.41
N ALA A 115 21.15 20.79 -2.39
CA ALA A 115 21.18 19.75 -3.42
C ALA A 115 19.87 18.96 -3.54
N ARG A 116 19.13 18.78 -2.44
CA ARG A 116 17.78 18.17 -2.46
C ARG A 116 16.72 19.08 -3.05
N ARG A 117 16.85 20.40 -2.87
CA ARG A 117 15.96 21.40 -3.50
C ARG A 117 16.27 21.56 -4.98
N ASP A 118 17.55 21.49 -5.34
CA ASP A 118 18.07 21.61 -6.70
C ASP A 118 18.04 20.29 -7.47
N ALA A 119 17.61 19.19 -6.85
CA ALA A 119 17.26 17.96 -7.55
C ALA A 119 16.17 18.31 -8.57
N SER A 120 16.61 18.59 -9.80
CA SER A 120 15.75 19.10 -10.87
C SER A 120 14.52 18.21 -11.04
N GLY A 121 13.42 18.78 -11.52
CA GLY A 121 12.21 18.00 -11.84
C GLY A 121 12.50 16.76 -12.69
N ALA A 122 13.53 16.81 -13.55
CA ALA A 122 14.00 15.68 -14.34
C ALA A 122 14.59 14.54 -13.49
N GLU A 123 15.36 14.84 -12.45
CA GLU A 123 15.91 13.83 -11.52
C GLU A 123 14.81 13.24 -10.64
N GLN A 124 13.86 14.08 -10.18
CA GLN A 124 12.70 13.62 -9.42
C GLN A 124 11.81 12.69 -10.27
N GLU A 125 11.56 13.06 -11.53
CA GLU A 125 10.86 12.25 -12.52
C GLU A 125 11.56 10.92 -12.80
N ARG A 126 12.89 10.93 -12.90
CA ARG A 126 13.68 9.71 -13.11
C ARG A 126 13.50 8.76 -11.94
N ARG A 127 13.63 9.27 -10.70
CA ARG A 127 13.42 8.48 -9.48
C ARG A 127 12.01 7.92 -9.38
N ALA A 128 11.00 8.72 -9.73
CA ALA A 128 9.60 8.31 -9.76
C ALA A 128 9.36 7.15 -10.74
N ARG A 129 9.95 7.22 -11.94
CA ARG A 129 9.89 6.14 -12.93
C ARG A 129 10.68 4.89 -12.51
N GLU A 130 11.84 5.06 -11.91
CA GLU A 130 12.58 3.92 -11.33
C GLU A 130 11.77 3.24 -10.21
N ALA A 131 11.09 4.01 -9.37
CA ALA A 131 10.20 3.48 -8.34
C ALA A 131 9.05 2.68 -8.94
N ALA A 132 8.38 3.23 -9.96
CA ALA A 132 7.33 2.52 -10.70
C ALA A 132 7.85 1.22 -11.33
N GLY A 133 9.05 1.24 -11.94
CA GLY A 133 9.66 0.08 -12.57
C GLY A 133 9.98 -1.05 -11.57
N ARG A 134 10.54 -0.70 -10.40
CA ARG A 134 10.80 -1.68 -9.31
C ARG A 134 9.51 -2.32 -8.81
N PHE A 135 8.46 -1.52 -8.61
CA PHE A 135 7.14 -2.02 -8.23
C PHE A 135 6.55 -2.96 -9.30
N MET A 136 6.60 -2.55 -10.58
CA MET A 136 6.11 -3.37 -11.69
C MET A 136 6.82 -4.72 -11.75
N TRP A 137 8.15 -4.74 -11.57
CA TRP A 137 8.90 -6.00 -11.57
C TRP A 137 8.45 -6.97 -10.47
N SER A 138 8.18 -6.45 -9.27
CA SER A 138 7.76 -7.28 -8.13
C SER A 138 6.31 -7.77 -8.24
N LEU A 139 5.37 -6.90 -8.63
CA LEU A 139 3.93 -7.21 -8.54
C LEU A 139 3.23 -7.52 -9.87
N ALA A 140 3.86 -7.14 -10.99
CA ALA A 140 3.27 -7.17 -12.32
C ALA A 140 4.10 -7.96 -13.35
N GLY A 141 5.23 -8.56 -12.95
CA GLY A 141 6.10 -9.31 -13.86
C GLY A 141 5.42 -10.49 -14.55
N ASP A 142 4.36 -11.04 -13.95
CA ASP A 142 3.54 -12.12 -14.50
C ASP A 142 2.29 -11.63 -15.27
N LEU A 143 2.06 -10.31 -15.36
CA LEU A 143 0.89 -9.73 -16.01
C LEU A 143 1.08 -9.56 -17.52
N PRO A 144 0.01 -9.71 -18.32
CA PRO A 144 0.07 -9.56 -19.76
C PRO A 144 0.49 -8.13 -20.15
N GLY A 145 1.39 -8.02 -21.13
CA GLY A 145 1.88 -6.74 -21.63
C GLY A 145 2.90 -6.04 -20.71
N PHE A 146 3.48 -6.77 -19.75
CA PHE A 146 4.48 -6.25 -18.81
C PHE A 146 5.69 -5.63 -19.50
N GLU A 147 6.28 -6.30 -20.49
CA GLU A 147 7.48 -5.83 -21.16
C GLU A 147 7.22 -4.53 -21.93
N GLU A 148 6.10 -4.47 -22.66
CA GLU A 148 5.70 -3.28 -23.40
C GLU A 148 5.34 -2.14 -22.46
N ALA A 149 4.67 -2.42 -21.34
CA ALA A 149 4.37 -1.42 -20.32
C ALA A 149 5.65 -0.87 -19.69
N SER A 150 6.62 -1.73 -19.38
CA SER A 150 7.94 -1.32 -18.85
C SER A 150 8.68 -0.43 -19.85
N ARG A 151 8.66 -0.80 -21.13
CA ARG A 151 9.25 0.03 -22.20
C ARG A 151 8.56 1.39 -22.30
N ALA A 152 7.22 1.44 -22.23
CA ALA A 152 6.46 2.68 -22.25
C ALA A 152 6.76 3.59 -21.05
N LEU A 153 6.91 3.01 -19.85
CA LEU A 153 7.27 3.74 -18.63
C LEU A 153 8.60 4.49 -18.79
N TYR A 154 9.66 3.79 -19.25
CA TYR A 154 10.98 4.39 -19.41
C TYR A 154 11.08 5.32 -20.63
N ALA A 155 10.27 5.08 -21.67
CA ALA A 155 10.13 5.98 -22.82
C ALA A 155 9.33 7.26 -22.51
N LYS A 156 8.79 7.39 -21.29
CA LYS A 156 7.90 8.49 -20.88
C LYS A 156 6.61 8.60 -21.73
N ASP A 157 6.13 7.48 -22.28
CA ASP A 157 4.87 7.44 -23.03
C ASP A 157 3.71 7.10 -22.08
N ASP A 158 3.22 8.12 -21.37
CA ASP A 158 2.16 7.98 -20.36
C ASP A 158 0.86 7.44 -20.96
N ARG A 159 0.57 7.75 -22.24
CA ARG A 159 -0.61 7.25 -22.95
C ARG A 159 -0.48 5.77 -23.27
N ALA A 160 0.67 5.35 -23.79
CA ALA A 160 0.91 3.93 -24.03
C ALA A 160 0.90 3.14 -22.72
N LEU A 161 1.54 3.65 -21.66
CA LEU A 161 1.56 3.03 -20.35
C LEU A 161 0.13 2.83 -19.81
N ALA A 162 -0.72 3.86 -19.84
CA ALA A 162 -2.11 3.76 -19.39
C ALA A 162 -2.94 2.73 -20.18
N ARG A 163 -2.74 2.64 -21.51
CA ARG A 163 -3.43 1.64 -22.35
C ARG A 163 -2.94 0.22 -22.06
N LEU A 164 -1.63 0.01 -21.96
CA LEU A 164 -1.03 -1.31 -21.78
C LEU A 164 -1.36 -1.89 -20.40
N THR A 165 -1.40 -1.03 -19.38
CA THR A 165 -1.77 -1.42 -18.01
C THR A 165 -3.29 -1.47 -17.78
N ALA A 166 -4.12 -1.14 -18.77
CA ALA A 166 -5.58 -1.03 -18.60
C ALA A 166 -6.24 -2.34 -18.12
N ARG A 167 -5.71 -3.49 -18.55
CA ARG A 167 -6.19 -4.84 -18.21
C ARG A 167 -5.64 -5.39 -16.89
N TRP A 168 -4.71 -4.68 -16.25
CA TRP A 168 -4.14 -5.12 -14.98
C TRP A 168 -5.14 -4.95 -13.83
N PRO A 169 -4.95 -5.65 -12.70
CA PRO A 169 -5.71 -5.39 -11.50
C PRO A 169 -5.67 -3.91 -11.16
N ALA A 170 -6.84 -3.36 -10.85
CA ALA A 170 -7.02 -1.91 -10.81
C ALA A 170 -6.11 -1.23 -9.77
N ASP A 171 -5.80 -1.90 -8.65
CA ASP A 171 -4.91 -1.37 -7.61
C ASP A 171 -3.45 -1.32 -8.08
N VAL A 172 -2.98 -2.32 -8.81
CA VAL A 172 -1.63 -2.38 -9.39
C VAL A 172 -1.46 -1.27 -10.42
N ARG A 173 -2.40 -1.17 -11.37
CA ARG A 173 -2.41 -0.11 -12.39
C ARG A 173 -2.39 1.28 -11.75
N GLU A 174 -3.29 1.52 -10.80
CA GLU A 174 -3.42 2.81 -10.12
C GLU A 174 -2.15 3.19 -9.36
N HIS A 175 -1.46 2.20 -8.77
CA HIS A 175 -0.20 2.42 -8.10
C HIS A 175 0.94 2.77 -9.06
N VAL A 176 1.08 2.02 -10.16
CA VAL A 176 2.07 2.32 -11.21
C VAL A 176 1.90 3.72 -11.77
N LEU A 177 0.66 4.10 -12.14
CA LEU A 177 0.37 5.42 -12.69
C LEU A 177 0.70 6.53 -11.69
N ARG A 178 0.29 6.36 -10.43
CA ARG A 178 0.64 7.31 -9.36
C ARG A 178 2.14 7.46 -9.18
N LEU A 179 2.90 6.36 -9.15
CA LEU A 179 4.35 6.38 -9.03
C LEU A 179 5.01 7.05 -10.23
N ALA A 180 4.46 6.88 -11.44
CA ALA A 180 4.93 7.57 -12.64
C ALA A 180 4.57 9.06 -12.69
N GLY A 181 3.87 9.60 -11.67
CA GLY A 181 3.41 10.99 -11.65
C GLY A 181 2.15 11.23 -12.50
N ILE A 182 1.49 10.17 -12.95
CA ILE A 182 0.25 10.23 -13.72
C ILE A 182 -0.90 10.14 -12.70
N GLU A 183 -1.58 11.27 -12.47
CA GLU A 183 -2.78 11.33 -11.60
C GLU A 183 -3.80 10.27 -12.06
N PRO A 184 -4.00 9.18 -11.30
CA PRO A 184 -5.02 8.22 -11.65
C PRO A 184 -6.38 8.84 -11.35
N ALA A 185 -7.35 8.64 -12.24
CA ALA A 185 -8.72 9.11 -12.00
C ALA A 185 -9.20 8.66 -10.60
N ALA A 186 -9.48 9.62 -9.73
CA ALA A 186 -9.80 9.38 -8.32
C ALA A 186 -10.94 8.36 -8.16
N ARG A 187 -10.70 7.29 -7.38
CA ARG A 187 -11.78 6.38 -7.00
C ARG A 187 -12.72 7.08 -6.03
N LYS A 188 -14.01 7.09 -6.37
CA LYS A 188 -15.07 7.17 -5.35
C LYS A 188 -14.95 5.91 -4.49
N ALA A 189 -14.81 6.08 -3.18
CA ALA A 189 -14.68 4.99 -2.23
C ALA A 189 -15.92 4.08 -2.29
N THR A 190 -15.84 2.95 -3.01
CA THR A 190 -16.76 1.83 -2.80
C THR A 190 -16.26 1.04 -1.60
N THR A 191 -16.80 1.40 -0.44
CA THR A 191 -16.90 0.51 0.72
C THR A 191 -17.75 -0.69 0.29
N THR A 192 -17.12 -1.76 -0.18
CA THR A 192 -17.80 -3.04 -0.37
C THR A 192 -18.00 -3.66 1.00
N SER A 193 -19.23 -3.47 1.48
CA SER A 193 -19.86 -4.11 2.63
C SER A 193 -19.87 -5.64 2.51
N ALA A 194 -19.57 -6.26 3.66
CA ALA A 194 -20.09 -7.53 4.19
C ALA A 194 -19.76 -8.86 3.48
N ARG A 195 -19.16 -9.75 4.27
CA ARG A 195 -19.56 -11.16 4.32
C ARG A 195 -19.84 -11.53 5.78
N PRO A 196 -21.10 -11.84 6.17
CA PRO A 196 -21.38 -12.39 7.48
C PRO A 196 -21.00 -13.88 7.46
N THR A 197 -20.05 -14.27 8.30
CA THR A 197 -19.78 -15.68 8.60
C THR A 197 -20.81 -16.17 9.61
N ALA A 198 -21.77 -16.93 9.10
CA ALA A 198 -22.75 -17.64 9.91
C ALA A 198 -22.06 -18.70 10.79
N ALA A 199 -22.35 -18.67 12.08
CA ALA A 199 -21.95 -19.68 13.05
C ALA A 199 -22.94 -20.88 13.04
N VAL A 200 -22.35 -22.07 12.86
CA VAL A 200 -22.60 -23.36 13.54
C VAL A 200 -24.04 -23.83 13.80
N ALA A 201 -24.40 -24.96 13.19
CA ALA A 201 -25.06 -26.10 13.87
C ALA A 201 -24.87 -27.41 13.08
N LYS A 202 -24.28 -28.43 13.74
CA LYS A 202 -24.17 -29.83 13.27
C LYS A 202 -25.40 -30.66 13.71
N PRO A 203 -25.58 -31.90 13.19
CA PRO A 203 -26.90 -32.50 12.94
C PRO A 203 -27.40 -33.46 14.03
N SER A 204 -28.72 -33.74 14.05
CA SER A 204 -29.30 -34.90 14.74
C SER A 204 -30.56 -35.45 14.05
N SER A 205 -30.32 -36.60 13.40
CA SER A 205 -31.14 -37.78 13.10
C SER A 205 -32.68 -37.85 13.28
N LYS A 206 -33.28 -38.51 12.27
CA LYS A 206 -34.30 -39.60 12.33
C LYS A 206 -35.77 -39.29 12.69
N ARG A 207 -36.65 -39.50 11.70
CA ARG A 207 -37.80 -40.46 11.61
C ARG A 207 -38.89 -39.83 10.71
N SER A 208 -39.17 -40.39 9.54
CA SER A 208 -40.01 -41.57 9.26
C SER A 208 -41.45 -41.21 8.90
N SER A 209 -41.88 -41.67 7.71
CA SER A 209 -43.25 -41.89 7.24
C SER A 209 -44.12 -40.63 7.04
N LYS A 210 -44.95 -40.45 6.02
CA LYS A 210 -45.80 -41.40 5.29
C LYS A 210 -46.32 -40.71 4.02
N LYS A 211 -46.34 -41.42 2.89
CA LYS A 211 -47.02 -41.04 1.63
C LYS A 211 -48.51 -41.52 1.70
N PRO A 212 -49.33 -41.37 0.64
CA PRO A 212 -50.21 -40.24 0.28
C PRO A 212 -51.72 -40.59 0.38
N SER A 213 -52.65 -39.62 0.22
CA SER A 213 -54.00 -39.95 -0.30
C SER A 213 -54.78 -38.77 -0.90
N LYS A 214 -55.40 -39.07 -2.04
CA LYS A 214 -56.39 -38.34 -2.86
C LYS A 214 -57.65 -37.88 -2.10
N LYS A 215 -58.29 -36.81 -2.60
CA LYS A 215 -59.74 -36.66 -2.99
C LYS A 215 -59.99 -35.16 -3.24
N ALA A 216 -60.35 -34.66 -4.42
CA ALA A 216 -61.58 -34.86 -5.21
C ALA A 216 -62.86 -34.66 -4.36
N GLY A 217 -63.46 -33.48 -4.47
CA GLY A 217 -64.75 -33.13 -3.88
C GLY A 217 -65.31 -31.85 -4.50
N ALA A 218 -66.30 -32.03 -5.36
CA ALA A 218 -67.06 -30.99 -6.04
C ALA A 218 -68.02 -30.26 -5.06
N ALA A 219 -68.30 -28.99 -5.32
CA ALA A 219 -69.52 -28.34 -4.88
C ALA A 219 -69.94 -27.23 -5.85
N THR A 220 -70.96 -27.55 -6.63
CA THR A 220 -71.73 -26.68 -7.51
C THR A 220 -72.61 -25.72 -6.68
N LYS A 221 -73.00 -24.61 -7.33
CA LYS A 221 -74.28 -23.89 -7.18
C LYS A 221 -74.22 -22.58 -6.39
N LYS A 222 -74.11 -21.46 -7.12
CA LYS A 222 -74.87 -20.25 -6.80
C LYS A 222 -75.53 -19.70 -8.07
N THR A 223 -76.84 -19.90 -8.08
CA THR A 223 -77.82 -19.48 -9.07
C THR A 223 -78.08 -17.98 -8.97
N ARG A 224 -78.40 -17.35 -10.13
CA ARG A 224 -79.33 -16.21 -10.30
C ARG A 224 -78.87 -14.85 -9.76
N ARG A 225 -79.13 -13.68 -10.38
CA ARG A 225 -79.87 -13.23 -11.58
C ARG A 225 -79.75 -11.69 -11.56
N ARG A 226 -79.67 -11.04 -12.73
CA ARG A 226 -80.19 -9.68 -13.06
C ARG A 226 -79.61 -8.48 -12.26
N SER A 227 -79.29 -7.33 -12.84
CA SER A 227 -79.59 -6.71 -14.13
C SER A 227 -78.39 -5.88 -14.58
#